data_AF-A0AAX4PIP0-F1
#
_entry.id   AF-A0AAX4PIP0-F1
#
_cell.length_a   1.000
_cell.length_b   1.000
_cell.length_c   1.000
_cell.angle_alpha   90.00
_cell.angle_beta   90.00
_cell.angle_gamma   90.00
#
_symmetry.space_group_name_H-M   'P 1'
#
loop_
_entity.id
_entity.type
_entity.pdbx_description
1 polymer ?
#
loop_
_entity_poly.entity_id
_entity_poly.type
_entity_poly.pdbx_seq_one_letter_code
_entity_poly.pdbx_strand_id
1 'polypeptide(L)'
;MARGAGEPSAKRAKVDEADEEEDPLVRRKEELVRLLKEARSREDARAERVAKKELVALCADFEAKNEEHFRRLPPELWQKIVDENVQQNDLLALAMICRFFREKQKDLGKKLVTDLNYGSLFDLRKSGKVVSHSLGWFQWVCDTFEILPGCEWDAKERVEGAVYEGDLVNYAALQGSIEILRWLMEEKGYEFNRATCEGAAFGGHLDVLKFLRAQNPPCPWDGLTCLRAAQEGHLEVLKFLRGLEPPCPWSLMTCALAAQGGHLEVLKWVRDQDPPCPWNEWTCVRAARGGSLDVLKWLRAQQPPCPWSAGTCLVAAQGGHLEVLKWARSQNLPCRLDEVTCASAAAGGHLEVLKWLRSQDPPCPWSAGTCSEAAKGGRLEVLKWARSQDPPCPWDEETCAWAAEGGHLEVMKFARGQDPPCPWSRRKCREGASLNGYQHIIDWIDQQEAESDTEYRESSDSDSDRSYDSSGDESF
;
A
#
# COMPACT_ATOMS: atom_id res chain seq x y z
N MET A 1 25.04 -70.43 22.61
CA MET A 1 26.10 -69.39 22.49
C MET A 1 25.43 -68.05 22.33
N ALA A 2 25.95 -67.06 23.04
CA ALA A 2 25.33 -65.76 23.28
C ALA A 2 25.75 -64.69 22.26
N ARG A 3 25.04 -63.55 22.38
CA ARG A 3 25.35 -62.16 21.94
C ARG A 3 24.84 -61.80 20.53
N GLY A 4 24.13 -60.71 20.29
CA GLY A 4 23.72 -59.58 21.15
C GLY A 4 23.65 -58.28 20.32
N ALA A 5 22.77 -57.36 20.78
CA ALA A 5 22.58 -55.95 20.39
C ALA A 5 21.83 -55.67 19.06
N GLY A 6 20.78 -54.86 19.00
CA GLY A 6 20.09 -54.06 20.03
C GLY A 6 18.95 -53.26 19.36
N GLU A 7 17.79 -53.21 20.02
CA GLU A 7 16.65 -52.34 19.67
C GLU A 7 16.98 -50.87 19.95
N PRO A 8 16.23 -49.93 19.32
CA PRO A 8 15.78 -48.74 20.02
C PRO A 8 14.26 -48.81 20.23
N SER A 9 13.92 -49.08 21.49
CA SER A 9 12.61 -48.81 22.09
C SER A 9 12.27 -47.32 21.95
N ALA A 10 11.20 -46.99 21.23
CA ALA A 10 10.46 -45.75 21.44
C ALA A 10 9.06 -46.13 21.96
N LYS A 11 8.93 -46.12 23.28
CA LYS A 11 7.65 -46.23 23.99
C LYS A 11 6.70 -45.17 23.43
N ARG A 12 5.67 -45.62 22.73
CA ARG A 12 4.46 -44.83 22.47
C ARG A 12 3.85 -44.58 23.85
N ALA A 13 4.11 -43.41 24.41
CA ALA A 13 3.42 -42.97 25.61
C ALA A 13 1.93 -42.99 25.28
N LYS A 14 1.18 -43.85 25.97
CA LYS A 14 -0.25 -43.67 26.13
C LYS A 14 -0.41 -42.29 26.78
N VAL A 15 -0.89 -41.33 26.02
CA VAL A 15 -1.47 -40.13 26.61
C VAL A 15 -2.83 -40.60 27.11
N ASP A 16 -2.94 -40.66 28.43
CA ASP A 16 -4.18 -40.97 29.12
C ASP A 16 -5.26 -39.98 28.68
N GLU A 17 -6.44 -40.51 28.34
CA GLU A 17 -7.70 -39.77 28.27
C GLU A 17 -7.99 -39.19 29.65
N ALA A 18 -7.41 -38.02 29.94
CA ALA A 18 -7.79 -37.16 31.04
C ALA A 18 -8.54 -35.98 30.44
N ASP A 19 -9.74 -35.73 30.95
CA ASP A 19 -10.66 -34.65 30.59
C ASP A 19 -9.94 -33.39 30.07
N GLU A 20 -10.02 -33.12 28.77
CA GLU A 20 -9.61 -31.82 28.21
C GLU A 20 -10.61 -30.77 28.71
N GLU A 21 -10.32 -30.20 29.87
CA GLU A 21 -11.00 -29.05 30.41
C GLU A 21 -10.85 -27.90 29.40
N GLU A 22 -11.93 -27.62 28.67
CA GLU A 22 -12.03 -26.61 27.62
C GLU A 22 -11.35 -25.29 28.04
N ASP A 23 -10.36 -24.84 27.25
CA ASP A 23 -9.49 -23.69 27.56
C ASP A 23 -10.33 -22.47 27.99
N PRO A 24 -10.07 -21.87 29.17
CA PRO A 24 -10.82 -20.71 29.67
C PRO A 24 -10.90 -19.55 28.67
N LEU A 25 -9.86 -19.36 27.84
CA LEU A 25 -9.86 -18.34 26.80
C LEU A 25 -10.84 -18.68 25.67
N VAL A 26 -10.93 -19.97 25.29
CA VAL A 26 -11.86 -20.46 24.27
C VAL A 26 -13.30 -20.32 24.75
N ARG A 27 -13.59 -20.70 26.00
CA ARG A 27 -14.92 -20.49 26.59
C ARG A 27 -15.33 -19.02 26.64
N ARG A 28 -14.41 -18.14 27.04
CA ARG A 28 -14.67 -16.69 27.10
C ARG A 28 -14.89 -16.09 25.70
N LYS A 29 -14.16 -16.58 24.69
CA LYS A 29 -14.36 -16.22 23.29
C LYS A 29 -15.77 -16.56 22.81
N GLU A 30 -16.20 -17.80 23.00
CA GLU A 30 -17.53 -18.24 22.55
C GLU A 30 -18.65 -17.40 23.19
N GLU A 31 -18.51 -17.06 24.46
CA GLU A 31 -19.41 -16.17 25.17
C GLU A 31 -19.44 -14.77 24.53
N LEU A 32 -18.29 -14.16 24.27
CA LEU A 32 -18.20 -12.83 23.67
C LEU A 32 -18.72 -12.78 22.24
N VAL A 33 -18.45 -13.81 21.43
CA VAL A 33 -19.01 -13.93 20.07
C VAL A 33 -20.53 -14.05 20.13
N ARG A 34 -21.07 -14.83 21.07
CA ARG A 34 -22.52 -14.91 21.28
C ARG A 34 -23.10 -13.55 21.69
N LEU A 35 -22.47 -12.86 22.64
CA LEU A 35 -22.89 -11.53 23.08
C LEU A 35 -22.84 -10.50 21.93
N LEU A 36 -21.84 -10.60 21.06
CA LEU A 36 -21.70 -9.71 19.90
C LEU A 36 -22.82 -9.96 18.88
N LYS A 37 -23.14 -11.23 18.58
CA LYS A 37 -24.28 -11.60 17.73
C LYS A 37 -25.61 -11.12 18.33
N GLU A 38 -25.79 -11.29 19.64
CA GLU A 38 -26.97 -10.80 20.35
C GLU A 38 -27.09 -9.27 20.31
N ALA A 39 -25.98 -8.54 20.51
CA ALA A 39 -25.95 -7.09 20.44
C ALA A 39 -26.34 -6.57 19.05
N ARG A 40 -25.80 -7.18 17.98
CA ARG A 40 -26.16 -6.85 16.59
C ARG A 40 -27.62 -7.10 16.29
N SER A 41 -28.17 -8.25 16.70
CA SER A 41 -29.59 -8.56 16.47
C SER A 41 -30.55 -7.61 17.19
N ARG A 42 -30.09 -6.95 18.26
CA ARG A 42 -30.85 -5.93 19.00
C ARG A 42 -30.54 -4.49 18.59
N GLU A 43 -29.66 -4.28 17.60
CA GLU A 43 -29.15 -2.96 17.20
C GLU A 43 -28.56 -2.15 18.38
N ASP A 44 -27.99 -2.82 19.39
CA ASP A 44 -27.39 -2.18 20.56
C ASP A 44 -25.91 -1.85 20.31
N ALA A 45 -25.68 -0.66 19.75
CA ALA A 45 -24.35 -0.17 19.41
C ALA A 45 -23.39 -0.10 20.62
N ARG A 46 -23.90 0.10 21.84
CA ARG A 46 -23.05 0.18 23.04
C ARG A 46 -22.58 -1.21 23.44
N ALA A 47 -23.49 -2.18 23.51
CA ALA A 47 -23.15 -3.56 23.81
C ALA A 47 -22.22 -4.16 22.74
N GLU A 48 -22.47 -3.84 21.45
CA GLU A 48 -21.63 -4.27 20.34
C GLU A 48 -20.19 -3.75 20.49
N ARG A 49 -20.03 -2.45 20.79
CA ARG A 49 -18.71 -1.84 20.98
C ARG A 49 -17.96 -2.44 22.18
N VAL A 50 -18.65 -2.74 23.28
CA VAL A 50 -18.04 -3.37 24.46
C VAL A 50 -17.57 -4.79 24.13
N ALA A 51 -18.43 -5.61 23.52
CA ALA A 51 -18.08 -6.97 23.13
C ALA A 51 -16.92 -7.00 22.12
N LYS A 52 -16.91 -6.09 21.13
CA LYS A 52 -15.78 -5.90 20.21
C LYS A 52 -14.48 -5.59 20.96
N LYS A 53 -14.50 -4.63 21.89
CA LYS A 53 -13.30 -4.24 22.65
C LYS A 53 -12.76 -5.38 23.52
N GLU A 54 -13.64 -6.17 24.13
CA GLU A 54 -13.23 -7.33 24.92
C GLU A 54 -12.67 -8.46 24.06
N LEU A 55 -13.23 -8.72 22.87
CA LEU A 55 -12.66 -9.65 21.90
C LEU A 55 -11.24 -9.24 21.48
N VAL A 56 -10.99 -7.94 21.29
CA VAL A 56 -9.65 -7.44 20.96
C VAL A 56 -8.64 -7.67 22.07
N ALA A 57 -9.05 -7.48 23.32
CA ALA A 57 -8.21 -7.79 24.46
C ALA A 57 -7.90 -9.30 24.51
N LEU A 58 -8.92 -10.13 24.24
CA LEU A 58 -8.77 -11.59 24.20
C LEU A 58 -7.85 -12.05 23.06
N CYS A 59 -7.91 -11.41 21.88
CA CYS A 59 -6.96 -11.66 20.78
C CYS A 59 -5.52 -11.44 21.25
N ALA A 60 -5.26 -10.36 22.01
CA ALA A 60 -3.92 -10.07 22.52
C ALA A 60 -3.45 -11.13 23.53
N ASP A 61 -4.35 -11.69 24.33
CA ASP A 61 -4.04 -12.78 25.26
C ASP A 61 -3.73 -14.09 24.51
N PHE A 62 -4.49 -14.41 23.45
CA PHE A 62 -4.18 -15.54 22.56
C PHE A 62 -2.84 -15.35 21.83
N GLU A 63 -2.55 -14.15 21.34
CA GLU A 63 -1.25 -13.82 20.73
C GLU A 63 -0.10 -14.02 21.72
N ALA A 64 -0.25 -13.55 22.96
CA ALA A 64 0.76 -13.70 24.01
C ALA A 64 1.00 -15.16 24.38
N LYS A 65 -0.08 -15.95 24.47
CA LYS A 65 -0.01 -17.41 24.69
C LYS A 65 0.72 -18.10 23.55
N ASN A 66 0.41 -17.76 22.30
CA ASN A 66 1.08 -18.29 21.12
C ASN A 66 2.58 -17.91 21.10
N GLU A 67 2.93 -16.68 21.47
CA GLU A 67 4.32 -16.21 21.54
C GLU A 67 5.20 -17.06 22.48
N GLU A 68 4.66 -17.50 23.62
CA GLU A 68 5.37 -18.35 24.57
C GLU A 68 5.81 -19.68 23.93
N HIS A 69 5.00 -20.23 23.02
CA HIS A 69 5.33 -21.45 22.29
C HIS A 69 6.45 -21.22 21.24
N PHE A 70 6.53 -20.02 20.65
CA PHE A 70 7.50 -19.69 19.60
C PHE A 70 8.89 -19.26 20.12
N ARG A 71 9.00 -18.77 21.36
CA ARG A 71 10.30 -18.44 22.01
C ARG A 71 11.21 -19.65 22.25
N ARG A 72 10.74 -20.87 21.96
CA ARG A 72 11.50 -22.12 22.12
C ARG A 72 12.47 -22.42 20.97
N LEU A 73 12.36 -21.72 19.84
CA LEU A 73 13.22 -21.95 18.66
C LEU A 73 14.36 -20.91 18.59
N PRO A 74 15.62 -21.34 18.33
CA PRO A 74 16.77 -20.44 18.20
C PRO A 74 16.63 -19.43 17.03
N PRO A 75 17.13 -18.18 17.17
CA PRO A 75 17.07 -17.14 16.13
C PRO A 75 17.64 -17.55 14.76
N GLU A 76 18.67 -18.40 14.75
CA GLU A 76 19.36 -18.84 13.54
C GLU A 76 18.50 -19.83 12.74
N LEU A 77 17.69 -20.64 13.42
CA LEU A 77 16.71 -21.53 12.82
C LEU A 77 15.55 -20.73 12.20
N TRP A 78 15.16 -19.63 12.85
CA TRP A 78 14.16 -18.72 12.30
C TRP A 78 14.63 -18.01 11.03
N GLN A 79 15.86 -17.52 11.02
CA GLN A 79 16.44 -16.90 9.84
C GLN A 79 16.47 -17.87 8.66
N LYS A 80 16.82 -19.13 8.90
CA LYS A 80 16.80 -20.18 7.89
C LYS A 80 15.39 -20.52 7.38
N ILE A 81 14.37 -20.53 8.24
CA ILE A 81 12.97 -20.73 7.84
C ILE A 81 12.52 -19.60 6.90
N VAL A 82 12.79 -18.35 7.28
CA VAL A 82 12.35 -17.15 6.54
C VAL A 82 13.13 -16.95 5.23
N ASP A 83 14.42 -17.26 5.20
CA ASP A 83 15.28 -17.01 4.05
C ASP A 83 15.32 -18.18 3.05
N GLU A 84 15.17 -19.44 3.49
CA GLU A 84 15.34 -20.63 2.63
C GLU A 84 14.06 -21.44 2.35
N ASN A 85 13.00 -21.34 3.18
CA ASN A 85 11.85 -22.25 3.09
C ASN A 85 10.48 -21.57 2.96
N VAL A 86 10.43 -20.25 3.00
CA VAL A 86 9.19 -19.48 2.89
C VAL A 86 9.17 -18.94 1.48
N GLN A 87 8.35 -19.55 0.61
CA GLN A 87 8.12 -18.95 -0.69
C GLN A 87 7.52 -17.56 -0.48
N GLN A 88 7.64 -16.68 -1.47
CA GLN A 88 7.02 -15.35 -1.41
C GLN A 88 5.51 -15.39 -1.09
N ASN A 89 4.90 -16.56 -1.29
CA ASN A 89 3.55 -16.98 -0.93
C ASN A 89 3.26 -16.98 0.58
N ASP A 90 4.23 -17.32 1.43
CA ASP A 90 4.03 -17.59 2.86
C ASP A 90 4.29 -16.36 3.74
N LEU A 91 4.65 -15.21 3.15
CA LEU A 91 4.99 -14.01 3.90
C LEU A 91 3.79 -13.34 4.58
N LEU A 92 2.62 -13.36 3.92
CA LEU A 92 1.35 -12.91 4.50
C LEU A 92 0.86 -13.91 5.56
N ALA A 93 0.98 -15.21 5.28
CA ALA A 93 0.70 -16.28 6.23
C ALA A 93 1.54 -16.15 7.51
N LEU A 94 2.86 -15.94 7.37
CA LEU A 94 3.79 -15.72 8.47
C LEU A 94 3.50 -14.43 9.24
N ALA A 95 3.17 -13.34 8.55
CA ALA A 95 2.81 -12.07 9.18
C ALA A 95 1.54 -12.24 10.04
N MET A 96 0.62 -13.10 9.61
CA MET A 96 -0.60 -13.41 10.35
C MET A 96 -0.28 -14.18 11.65
N ILE A 97 0.71 -15.10 11.69
CA ILE A 97 1.02 -16.02 12.83
C ILE A 97 1.00 -15.38 14.22
N CYS A 98 1.70 -14.26 14.43
CA CYS A 98 1.65 -13.49 15.68
C CYS A 98 2.50 -12.21 15.59
N ARG A 99 2.37 -11.36 16.62
CA ARG A 99 3.16 -10.13 16.81
C ARG A 99 4.67 -10.34 16.67
N PHE A 100 5.19 -11.46 17.18
CA PHE A 100 6.61 -11.81 17.10
C PHE A 100 7.14 -11.85 15.66
N PHE A 101 6.40 -12.44 14.71
CA PHE A 101 6.82 -12.47 13.31
C PHE A 101 6.74 -11.10 12.63
N ARG A 102 5.73 -10.28 12.98
CA ARG A 102 5.62 -8.90 12.48
C ARG A 102 6.81 -8.05 12.92
N GLU A 103 7.22 -8.19 14.19
CA GLU A 103 8.40 -7.52 14.74
C GLU A 103 9.69 -8.02 14.08
N LYS A 104 9.85 -9.33 13.89
CA LYS A 104 11.03 -9.89 13.20
C LYS A 104 11.11 -9.50 11.72
N GLN A 105 10.00 -9.41 11.00
CA GLN A 105 9.99 -8.92 9.62
C GLN A 105 10.33 -7.43 9.53
N LYS A 106 9.92 -6.63 10.53
CA LYS A 106 10.29 -5.22 10.67
C LYS A 106 11.80 -5.07 10.91
N ASP A 107 12.40 -5.91 11.77
CA ASP A 107 13.86 -5.97 11.99
C ASP A 107 14.62 -6.28 10.68
N LEU A 108 14.01 -7.08 9.79
CA LEU A 108 14.55 -7.45 8.48
C LEU A 108 14.25 -6.42 7.36
N GLY A 109 13.69 -5.26 7.70
CA GLY A 109 13.38 -4.19 6.73
C GLY A 109 12.20 -4.48 5.80
N LYS A 110 11.43 -5.54 6.04
CA LYS A 110 10.24 -5.93 5.27
C LYS A 110 8.99 -5.62 6.09
N LYS A 111 8.45 -4.40 5.98
CA LYS A 111 7.21 -4.03 6.68
C LYS A 111 5.99 -4.64 5.95
N LEU A 112 5.61 -5.86 6.32
CA LEU A 112 4.36 -6.47 5.86
C LEU A 112 3.25 -6.14 6.87
N VAL A 113 2.18 -5.52 6.37
CA VAL A 113 0.96 -5.30 7.14
C VAL A 113 0.06 -6.50 6.87
N THR A 114 -0.49 -7.12 7.91
CA THR A 114 -1.45 -8.25 7.80
C THR A 114 -2.84 -7.82 7.36
N ASP A 115 -3.02 -6.55 7.05
CA ASP A 115 -4.30 -6.01 6.68
C ASP A 115 -4.70 -6.65 5.35
N LEU A 116 -5.72 -7.49 5.39
CA LEU A 116 -6.37 -8.07 4.20
C LEU A 116 -7.42 -7.12 3.63
N ASN A 117 -7.38 -5.83 4.01
CA ASN A 117 -8.28 -4.85 3.42
C ASN A 117 -8.18 -4.84 1.90
N TYR A 118 -9.24 -4.31 1.30
CA TYR A 118 -9.36 -4.27 -0.14
C TYR A 118 -8.16 -3.61 -0.82
N GLY A 119 -7.64 -2.51 -0.23
CA GLY A 119 -6.44 -1.77 -0.64
C GLY A 119 -5.17 -2.62 -0.79
N SER A 120 -4.83 -3.42 0.22
CA SER A 120 -3.60 -4.22 0.25
C SER A 120 -3.64 -5.40 -0.71
N LEU A 121 -4.79 -6.04 -0.86
CA LEU A 121 -5.02 -7.12 -1.82
C LEU A 121 -4.82 -6.62 -3.27
N PHE A 122 -5.20 -5.37 -3.56
CA PHE A 122 -4.92 -4.73 -4.85
C PHE A 122 -3.43 -4.60 -5.15
N ASP A 123 -2.66 -4.12 -4.17
CA ASP A 123 -1.23 -3.88 -4.34
C ASP A 123 -0.46 -5.20 -4.51
N LEU A 124 -0.88 -6.25 -3.80
CA LEU A 124 -0.35 -7.61 -3.99
C LEU A 124 -0.60 -8.12 -5.41
N ARG A 125 -1.82 -7.98 -5.96
CA ARG A 125 -2.11 -8.41 -7.34
C ARG A 125 -1.28 -7.67 -8.37
N LYS A 126 -1.17 -6.34 -8.26
CA LYS A 126 -0.38 -5.51 -9.19
C LYS A 126 1.11 -5.85 -9.19
N SER A 127 1.63 -6.35 -8.08
CA SER A 127 3.03 -6.77 -7.98
C SER A 127 3.34 -8.07 -8.77
N GLY A 128 2.33 -8.72 -9.37
CA GLY A 128 2.48 -10.00 -10.08
C GLY A 128 2.65 -11.19 -9.14
N LYS A 129 2.57 -10.97 -7.83
CA LYS A 129 2.74 -11.96 -6.76
C LYS A 129 1.39 -12.41 -6.22
N VAL A 130 0.45 -12.77 -7.10
CA VAL A 130 -0.83 -13.31 -6.63
C VAL A 130 -0.59 -14.70 -6.09
N VAL A 131 -0.60 -14.78 -4.77
CA VAL A 131 -0.64 -16.03 -4.03
C VAL A 131 -2.08 -16.52 -4.09
N SER A 132 -2.34 -17.58 -4.83
CA SER A 132 -3.54 -18.38 -4.60
C SER A 132 -3.24 -19.34 -3.46
N HIS A 133 -3.96 -19.24 -2.34
CA HIS A 133 -3.78 -20.13 -1.19
C HIS A 133 -4.75 -21.32 -1.28
N SER A 134 -4.29 -22.48 -0.81
CA SER A 134 -5.09 -23.70 -0.78
C SER A 134 -6.18 -23.65 0.28
N LEU A 135 -7.17 -24.55 0.19
CA LEU A 135 -8.15 -24.73 1.25
C LEU A 135 -7.50 -25.05 2.60
N GLY A 136 -6.44 -25.86 2.61
CA GLY A 136 -5.69 -26.18 3.82
C GLY A 136 -5.09 -24.94 4.50
N TRP A 137 -4.69 -23.94 3.72
CA TRP A 137 -4.24 -22.67 4.29
C TRP A 137 -5.39 -21.90 4.96
N PHE A 138 -6.55 -21.82 4.31
CA PHE A 138 -7.74 -21.17 4.90
C PHE A 138 -8.21 -21.90 6.16
N GLN A 139 -8.16 -23.23 6.17
CA GLN A 139 -8.42 -24.05 7.35
C GLN A 139 -7.45 -23.68 8.48
N TRP A 140 -6.15 -23.71 8.20
CA TRP A 140 -5.13 -23.32 9.17
C TRP A 140 -5.32 -21.90 9.70
N VAL A 141 -5.67 -20.92 8.84
CA VAL A 141 -5.99 -19.55 9.26
C VAL A 141 -7.20 -19.53 10.17
N CYS A 142 -8.31 -20.19 9.84
CA CYS A 142 -9.49 -20.22 10.70
C CYS A 142 -9.25 -20.96 12.02
N ASP A 143 -8.31 -21.90 12.05
CA ASP A 143 -8.00 -22.71 13.24
C ASP A 143 -6.94 -22.04 14.14
N THR A 144 -6.05 -21.21 13.57
CA THR A 144 -4.98 -20.49 14.29
C THR A 144 -5.38 -19.05 14.64
N PHE A 145 -6.16 -18.44 13.74
CA PHE A 145 -6.88 -17.17 13.75
C PHE A 145 -7.97 -17.00 14.80
N GLU A 146 -7.91 -15.99 15.67
CA GLU A 146 -9.18 -15.38 16.08
C GLU A 146 -9.77 -14.57 14.93
N ILE A 147 -10.82 -15.13 14.32
CA ILE A 147 -11.55 -14.50 13.22
C ILE A 147 -12.68 -13.66 13.82
N LEU A 148 -12.57 -12.34 13.65
CA LEU A 148 -13.57 -11.40 14.16
C LEU A 148 -14.78 -11.31 13.21
N PRO A 149 -16.00 -11.22 13.75
CA PRO A 149 -17.19 -11.05 12.93
C PRO A 149 -17.34 -9.59 12.50
N GLY A 150 -17.84 -9.36 11.29
CA GLY A 150 -18.05 -8.01 10.78
C GLY A 150 -17.71 -7.84 9.31
N CYS A 151 -18.62 -7.17 8.63
CA CYS A 151 -18.58 -6.82 7.21
C CYS A 151 -18.63 -5.29 6.99
N GLU A 152 -18.62 -4.49 8.06
CA GLU A 152 -18.84 -3.05 7.96
C GLU A 152 -17.54 -2.26 7.88
N TRP A 153 -17.50 -1.42 6.84
CA TRP A 153 -16.37 -0.75 6.24
C TRP A 153 -15.72 0.36 7.08
N ASP A 154 -16.07 0.53 8.36
CA ASP A 154 -15.45 1.59 9.15
C ASP A 154 -14.01 1.21 9.53
N ALA A 155 -13.08 1.59 8.65
CA ALA A 155 -11.64 1.42 8.82
C ALA A 155 -11.13 2.03 10.15
N LYS A 156 -11.89 2.95 10.77
CA LYS A 156 -11.53 3.54 12.07
C LYS A 156 -11.80 2.63 13.26
N GLU A 157 -12.69 1.65 13.12
CA GLU A 157 -13.00 0.66 14.17
C GLU A 157 -12.27 -0.67 13.95
N ARG A 158 -11.50 -0.81 12.85
CA ARG A 158 -10.72 -2.02 12.58
C ARG A 158 -9.49 -2.10 13.46
N VAL A 159 -9.18 -3.32 13.89
CA VAL A 159 -8.08 -3.61 14.78
C VAL A 159 -6.88 -3.98 13.94
N GLU A 160 -5.79 -3.23 14.11
CA GLU A 160 -4.54 -3.52 13.41
C GLU A 160 -4.08 -4.95 13.76
N GLY A 161 -3.79 -5.76 12.74
CA GLY A 161 -3.39 -7.15 12.94
C GLY A 161 -4.52 -8.17 12.82
N ALA A 162 -5.77 -7.77 13.00
CA ALA A 162 -6.91 -8.70 13.08
C ALA A 162 -7.40 -9.19 11.70
N VAL A 163 -7.97 -10.38 11.70
CA VAL A 163 -8.56 -11.03 10.52
C VAL A 163 -10.07 -11.08 10.70
N TYR A 164 -10.82 -10.67 9.67
CA TYR A 164 -12.28 -10.67 9.71
C TYR A 164 -12.87 -11.71 8.77
N GLU A 165 -14.03 -12.26 9.14
CA GLU A 165 -14.75 -13.27 8.35
C GLU A 165 -14.99 -12.80 6.92
N GLY A 166 -15.42 -11.54 6.75
CA GLY A 166 -15.72 -10.94 5.46
C GLY A 166 -14.47 -10.81 4.57
N ASP A 167 -13.30 -10.56 5.15
CA ASP A 167 -12.06 -10.42 4.39
C ASP A 167 -11.60 -11.77 3.83
N LEU A 168 -11.78 -12.86 4.57
CA LEU A 168 -11.48 -14.22 4.10
C LEU A 168 -12.41 -14.62 2.96
N VAL A 169 -13.71 -14.33 3.07
CA VAL A 169 -14.68 -14.58 2.00
C VAL A 169 -14.35 -13.75 0.76
N ASN A 170 -14.04 -12.47 0.92
CA ASN A 170 -13.65 -11.59 -0.17
C ASN A 170 -12.35 -12.05 -0.83
N TYR A 171 -11.39 -12.54 -0.04
CA TYR A 171 -10.12 -13.05 -0.52
C TYR A 171 -10.30 -14.35 -1.32
N ALA A 172 -11.13 -15.28 -0.82
CA ALA A 172 -11.48 -16.50 -1.54
C ALA A 172 -12.14 -16.21 -2.90
N ALA A 173 -13.03 -15.22 -2.94
CA ALA A 173 -13.66 -14.76 -4.19
C ALA A 173 -12.64 -14.10 -5.13
N LEU A 174 -11.74 -13.28 -4.61
CA LEU A 174 -10.68 -12.61 -5.38
C LEU A 174 -9.73 -13.58 -6.08
N GLN A 175 -9.39 -14.70 -5.45
CA GLN A 175 -8.53 -15.73 -6.05
C GLN A 175 -9.27 -16.77 -6.89
N GLY A 176 -10.61 -16.77 -6.87
CA GLY A 176 -11.41 -17.61 -7.76
C GLY A 176 -11.75 -19.00 -7.22
N SER A 177 -11.60 -19.26 -5.92
CA SER A 177 -11.80 -20.60 -5.37
C SER A 177 -13.23 -20.80 -4.86
N ILE A 178 -14.08 -21.43 -5.67
CA ILE A 178 -15.44 -21.81 -5.26
C ILE A 178 -15.40 -22.86 -4.13
N GLU A 179 -14.41 -23.76 -4.13
CA GLU A 179 -14.23 -24.75 -3.06
C GLU A 179 -14.06 -24.09 -1.69
N ILE A 180 -13.18 -23.08 -1.61
CA ILE A 180 -12.92 -22.34 -0.37
C ILE A 180 -14.14 -21.52 0.02
N LEU A 181 -14.81 -20.88 -0.95
CA LEU A 181 -16.05 -20.15 -0.68
C LEU A 181 -17.14 -21.05 -0.10
N ARG A 182 -17.35 -22.24 -0.67
CA ARG A 182 -18.31 -23.21 -0.13
C ARG A 182 -17.94 -23.60 1.30
N TRP A 183 -16.68 -23.94 1.54
CA TRP A 183 -16.24 -24.30 2.89
C TRP A 183 -16.45 -23.16 3.91
N LEU A 184 -16.08 -21.92 3.57
CA LEU A 184 -16.28 -20.77 4.45
C LEU A 184 -17.78 -20.52 4.72
N MET A 185 -18.64 -20.67 3.72
CA MET A 185 -20.07 -20.39 3.84
C MET A 185 -20.83 -21.52 4.53
N GLU A 186 -20.59 -22.77 4.14
CA GLU A 186 -21.37 -23.94 4.57
C GLU A 186 -20.85 -24.49 5.90
N GLU A 187 -19.53 -24.61 6.07
CA GLU A 187 -18.94 -25.21 7.27
C GLU A 187 -18.67 -24.18 8.38
N LYS A 188 -18.19 -22.98 8.02
CA LYS A 188 -17.89 -21.93 9.00
C LYS A 188 -19.05 -20.93 9.20
N GLY A 189 -20.04 -20.93 8.31
CA GLY A 189 -21.22 -20.04 8.41
C GLY A 189 -20.88 -18.57 8.13
N TYR A 190 -19.82 -18.28 7.39
CA TYR A 190 -19.42 -16.91 7.08
C TYR A 190 -20.28 -16.32 5.95
N GLU A 191 -20.69 -15.07 6.13
CA GLU A 191 -21.57 -14.38 5.18
C GLU A 191 -20.78 -13.60 4.11
N PHE A 192 -21.28 -13.64 2.87
CA PHE A 192 -20.77 -12.78 1.79
C PHE A 192 -21.34 -11.37 1.89
N ASN A 193 -20.66 -10.42 1.25
CA ASN A 193 -21.08 -9.02 1.16
C ASN A 193 -20.78 -8.47 -0.25
N ARG A 194 -21.03 -7.18 -0.48
CA ARG A 194 -20.82 -6.54 -1.79
C ARG A 194 -19.39 -6.68 -2.31
N ALA A 195 -18.42 -6.58 -1.40
CA ALA A 195 -17.00 -6.69 -1.75
C ALA A 195 -16.63 -8.10 -2.22
N THR A 196 -17.44 -9.13 -1.92
CA THR A 196 -17.22 -10.50 -2.40
C THR A 196 -17.40 -10.57 -3.91
N CYS A 197 -18.48 -9.98 -4.45
CA CYS A 197 -18.66 -9.85 -5.90
C CYS A 197 -17.61 -8.95 -6.53
N GLU A 198 -17.24 -7.84 -5.88
CA GLU A 198 -16.18 -6.97 -6.38
C GLU A 198 -14.82 -7.68 -6.45
N GLY A 199 -14.49 -8.51 -5.46
CA GLY A 199 -13.31 -9.36 -5.43
C GLY A 199 -13.28 -10.34 -6.60
N ALA A 200 -14.36 -11.10 -6.80
CA ALA A 200 -14.47 -12.03 -7.94
C ALA A 200 -14.39 -11.33 -9.30
N ALA A 201 -15.02 -10.15 -9.43
CA ALA A 201 -14.99 -9.35 -10.65
C ALA A 201 -13.59 -8.77 -10.94
N PHE A 202 -12.88 -8.31 -9.91
CA PHE A 202 -11.48 -7.92 -10.01
C PHE A 202 -10.58 -9.12 -10.36
N GLY A 203 -10.91 -10.27 -9.77
CA GLY A 203 -10.44 -11.63 -10.05
C GLY A 203 -10.43 -12.00 -11.52
N GLY A 204 -11.52 -11.69 -12.22
CA GLY A 204 -11.86 -12.25 -13.52
C GLY A 204 -12.59 -13.60 -13.41
N HIS A 205 -13.05 -13.96 -12.20
CA HIS A 205 -13.63 -15.27 -11.89
C HIS A 205 -15.13 -15.28 -12.16
N LEU A 206 -15.49 -15.43 -13.44
CA LEU A 206 -16.87 -15.49 -13.92
C LEU A 206 -17.66 -16.65 -13.29
N ASP A 207 -17.02 -17.78 -13.07
CA ASP A 207 -17.57 -18.96 -12.41
C ASP A 207 -17.94 -18.68 -10.95
N VAL A 208 -17.07 -17.99 -10.20
CA VAL A 208 -17.37 -17.51 -8.84
C VAL A 208 -18.56 -16.55 -8.86
N LEU A 209 -18.61 -15.59 -9.78
CA LEU A 209 -19.76 -14.67 -9.87
C LEU A 209 -21.08 -15.40 -10.17
N LYS A 210 -21.06 -16.41 -11.04
CA LYS A 210 -22.22 -17.27 -11.30
C LYS A 210 -22.62 -18.06 -10.06
N PHE A 211 -21.66 -18.61 -9.33
CA PHE A 211 -21.89 -19.31 -8.07
C PHE A 211 -22.50 -18.40 -7.00
N LEU A 212 -21.97 -17.19 -6.81
CA LEU A 212 -22.47 -16.20 -5.87
C LEU A 212 -23.87 -15.70 -6.25
N ARG A 213 -24.18 -15.64 -7.55
CA ARG A 213 -25.51 -15.28 -8.04
C ARG A 213 -26.55 -16.38 -7.82
N ALA A 214 -26.13 -17.64 -7.76
CA ALA A 214 -27.01 -18.78 -7.51
C ALA A 214 -27.38 -18.95 -6.02
N GLN A 215 -26.80 -18.17 -5.12
CA GLN A 215 -27.10 -18.21 -3.68
C GLN A 215 -28.51 -17.70 -3.36
N ASN A 216 -29.02 -18.08 -2.18
CA ASN A 216 -30.32 -17.62 -1.69
C ASN A 216 -30.20 -17.07 -0.25
N PRO A 217 -30.24 -15.74 -0.05
CA PRO A 217 -30.38 -14.70 -1.06
C PRO A 217 -29.13 -14.57 -1.97
N PRO A 218 -29.25 -14.01 -3.20
CA PRO A 218 -28.09 -13.78 -4.04
C PRO A 218 -27.10 -12.80 -3.42
N CYS A 219 -25.80 -13.01 -3.66
CA CYS A 219 -24.78 -12.06 -3.23
C CYS A 219 -25.06 -10.66 -3.82
N PRO A 220 -25.06 -9.59 -2.99
CA PRO A 220 -25.31 -8.26 -3.50
C PRO A 220 -24.13 -7.77 -4.34
N TRP A 221 -24.42 -6.98 -5.37
CA TRP A 221 -23.43 -6.27 -6.18
C TRP A 221 -23.88 -4.84 -6.44
N ASP A 222 -22.97 -4.01 -6.92
CA ASP A 222 -23.25 -2.66 -7.37
C ASP A 222 -22.28 -2.20 -8.47
N GLY A 223 -22.27 -0.90 -8.78
CA GLY A 223 -21.45 -0.33 -9.84
C GLY A 223 -19.94 -0.55 -9.66
N LEU A 224 -19.47 -0.82 -8.43
CA LEU A 224 -18.09 -1.16 -8.16
C LEU A 224 -17.73 -2.51 -8.79
N THR A 225 -18.63 -3.48 -8.84
CA THR A 225 -18.37 -4.80 -9.44
C THR A 225 -18.00 -4.67 -10.93
N CYS A 226 -18.76 -3.91 -11.72
CA CYS A 226 -18.42 -3.59 -13.11
C CYS A 226 -17.12 -2.79 -13.22
N LEU A 227 -16.93 -1.80 -12.35
CA LEU A 227 -15.72 -0.97 -12.34
C LEU A 227 -14.45 -1.81 -12.12
N ARG A 228 -14.50 -2.82 -11.23
CA ARG A 228 -13.36 -3.70 -10.93
C ARG A 228 -13.03 -4.65 -12.08
N ALA A 229 -14.05 -5.26 -12.69
CA ALA A 229 -13.84 -6.06 -13.90
C ALA A 229 -13.24 -5.24 -15.05
N ALA A 230 -13.71 -4.00 -15.22
CA ALA A 230 -13.19 -3.10 -16.24
C ALA A 230 -11.75 -2.68 -15.97
N GLN A 231 -11.39 -2.42 -14.71
CA GLN A 231 -10.03 -2.03 -14.30
C GLN A 231 -8.97 -3.07 -14.69
N GLU A 232 -9.29 -4.36 -14.60
CA GLU A 232 -8.38 -5.48 -14.89
C GLU A 232 -8.62 -6.13 -16.26
N GLY A 233 -9.55 -5.58 -17.06
CA GLY A 233 -9.75 -5.99 -18.44
C GLY A 233 -10.58 -7.25 -18.64
N HIS A 234 -11.37 -7.66 -17.64
CA HIS A 234 -12.15 -8.90 -17.66
C HIS A 234 -13.45 -8.73 -18.47
N LEU A 235 -13.31 -8.71 -19.79
CA LEU A 235 -14.42 -8.48 -20.73
C LEU A 235 -15.58 -9.48 -20.58
N GLU A 236 -15.28 -10.77 -20.37
CA GLU A 236 -16.33 -11.80 -20.24
C GLU A 236 -17.15 -11.64 -18.95
N VAL A 237 -16.52 -11.14 -17.88
CA VAL A 237 -17.24 -10.76 -16.65
C VAL A 237 -18.19 -9.60 -16.93
N LEU A 238 -17.72 -8.57 -17.64
CA LEU A 238 -18.57 -7.42 -18.00
C LEU A 238 -19.74 -7.81 -18.89
N LYS A 239 -19.53 -8.69 -19.89
CA LYS A 239 -20.60 -9.23 -20.74
C LYS A 239 -21.64 -9.98 -19.91
N PHE A 240 -21.20 -10.83 -18.98
CA PHE A 240 -22.11 -11.51 -18.06
C PHE A 240 -22.91 -10.53 -17.22
N LEU A 241 -22.26 -9.57 -16.55
CA LEU A 241 -22.91 -8.60 -15.68
C LEU A 241 -23.92 -7.71 -16.43
N ARG A 242 -23.65 -7.43 -17.71
CA ARG A 242 -24.52 -6.66 -18.60
C ARG A 242 -25.72 -7.43 -19.12
N GLY A 243 -25.61 -8.76 -19.22
CA GLY A 243 -26.68 -9.66 -19.69
C GLY A 243 -27.71 -10.04 -18.63
N LEU A 244 -27.63 -9.47 -17.42
CA LEU A 244 -28.55 -9.75 -16.31
C LEU A 244 -29.79 -8.85 -16.35
N GLU A 245 -30.84 -9.28 -15.63
CA GLU A 245 -32.09 -8.52 -15.45
C GLU A 245 -32.38 -8.28 -13.95
N PRO A 246 -32.33 -7.03 -13.44
CA PRO A 246 -31.76 -5.85 -14.09
C PRO A 246 -30.23 -5.98 -14.21
N PRO A 247 -29.64 -5.30 -15.20
CA PRO A 247 -28.20 -5.35 -15.44
C PRO A 247 -27.43 -4.63 -14.33
N CYS A 248 -26.22 -5.13 -14.03
CA CYS A 248 -25.36 -4.47 -13.05
C CYS A 248 -25.04 -3.05 -13.53
N PRO A 249 -25.24 -2.01 -12.69
CA PRO A 249 -24.94 -0.65 -13.09
C PRO A 249 -23.45 -0.49 -13.39
N TRP A 250 -23.12 0.47 -14.24
CA TRP A 250 -21.75 0.97 -14.42
C TRP A 250 -21.73 2.48 -14.21
N SER A 251 -20.54 3.05 -14.13
CA SER A 251 -20.36 4.49 -13.96
C SER A 251 -19.30 5.03 -14.91
N LEU A 252 -19.14 6.36 -14.93
CA LEU A 252 -18.06 7.04 -15.64
C LEU A 252 -16.66 6.53 -15.23
N MET A 253 -16.52 5.99 -14.02
CA MET A 253 -15.28 5.38 -13.54
C MET A 253 -14.99 4.00 -14.16
N THR A 254 -15.99 3.30 -14.68
CA THR A 254 -15.80 2.01 -15.38
C THR A 254 -14.94 2.20 -16.63
N CYS A 255 -15.28 3.17 -17.49
CA CYS A 255 -14.43 3.53 -18.63
C CYS A 255 -13.06 4.07 -18.17
N ALA A 256 -13.05 4.93 -17.15
CA ALA A 256 -11.81 5.55 -16.70
C ALA A 256 -10.78 4.53 -16.19
N LEU A 257 -11.21 3.50 -15.45
CA LEU A 257 -10.29 2.47 -14.96
C LEU A 257 -9.92 1.44 -16.03
N ALA A 258 -10.82 1.07 -16.95
CA ALA A 258 -10.43 0.28 -18.12
C ALA A 258 -9.34 1.00 -18.94
N ALA A 259 -9.47 2.32 -19.08
CA ALA A 259 -8.47 3.14 -19.74
C ALA A 259 -7.14 3.15 -18.97
N GLN A 260 -7.18 3.23 -17.64
CA GLN A 260 -5.99 3.12 -16.79
C GLN A 260 -5.25 1.79 -16.97
N GLY A 261 -5.98 0.66 -17.05
CA GLY A 261 -5.40 -0.66 -17.28
C GLY A 261 -4.96 -0.91 -18.74
N GLY A 262 -5.28 0.01 -19.66
CA GLY A 262 -4.95 -0.14 -21.07
C GLY A 262 -5.84 -1.12 -21.83
N HIS A 263 -7.01 -1.45 -21.28
CA HIS A 263 -7.91 -2.48 -21.81
C HIS A 263 -8.77 -1.94 -22.96
N LEU A 264 -8.16 -1.76 -24.12
CA LEU A 264 -8.80 -1.20 -25.31
C LEU A 264 -10.03 -2.00 -25.78
N GLU A 265 -9.98 -3.33 -25.74
CA GLU A 265 -11.11 -4.17 -26.15
C GLU A 265 -12.31 -4.04 -25.21
N VAL A 266 -12.07 -3.86 -23.90
CA VAL A 266 -13.14 -3.51 -22.95
C VAL A 266 -13.75 -2.16 -23.31
N LEU A 267 -12.92 -1.15 -23.59
CA LEU A 267 -13.40 0.19 -23.96
C LEU A 267 -14.22 0.22 -25.23
N LYS A 268 -13.80 -0.52 -26.28
CA LYS A 268 -14.59 -0.70 -27.50
C LYS A 268 -15.94 -1.33 -27.18
N TRP A 269 -15.92 -2.45 -26.46
CA TRP A 269 -17.15 -3.17 -26.13
C TRP A 269 -18.14 -2.35 -25.30
N VAL A 270 -17.69 -1.65 -24.24
CA VAL A 270 -18.58 -0.81 -23.42
C VAL A 270 -19.12 0.41 -24.18
N ARG A 271 -18.40 0.85 -25.23
CA ARG A 271 -18.81 1.97 -26.08
C ARG A 271 -19.89 1.57 -27.10
N ASP A 272 -19.90 0.29 -27.48
CA ASP A 272 -20.87 -0.31 -28.41
C ASP A 272 -22.20 -0.73 -27.74
N GLN A 273 -22.33 -0.55 -26.42
CA GLN A 273 -23.56 -0.87 -25.69
C GLN A 273 -24.64 0.23 -25.82
N ASP A 274 -25.90 -0.12 -25.54
CA ASP A 274 -27.03 0.82 -25.51
C ASP A 274 -27.76 0.81 -24.14
N PRO A 275 -27.72 1.92 -23.36
CA PRO A 275 -26.92 3.12 -23.60
C PRO A 275 -25.42 2.83 -23.43
N PRO A 276 -24.53 3.60 -24.09
CA PRO A 276 -23.09 3.40 -23.96
C PRO A 276 -22.61 3.74 -22.54
N CYS A 277 -21.54 3.09 -22.09
CA CYS A 277 -20.92 3.47 -20.83
C CYS A 277 -20.43 4.93 -20.90
N PRO A 278 -20.79 5.79 -19.92
CA PRO A 278 -20.39 7.19 -19.95
C PRO A 278 -18.87 7.33 -19.78
N TRP A 279 -18.31 8.36 -20.41
CA TRP A 279 -16.92 8.78 -20.24
C TRP A 279 -16.82 10.30 -20.02
N ASN A 280 -15.66 10.76 -19.56
CA ASN A 280 -15.32 12.18 -19.47
C ASN A 280 -13.80 12.36 -19.53
N GLU A 281 -13.30 13.55 -19.22
CA GLU A 281 -11.86 13.86 -19.26
C GLU A 281 -11.01 12.95 -18.37
N TRP A 282 -11.59 12.40 -17.29
CA TRP A 282 -10.89 11.44 -16.43
C TRP A 282 -10.53 10.17 -17.15
N THR A 283 -11.26 9.78 -18.20
CA THR A 283 -10.91 8.62 -19.02
C THR A 283 -9.57 8.80 -19.71
N CYS A 284 -9.31 9.98 -20.29
CA CYS A 284 -8.00 10.31 -20.86
C CYS A 284 -6.92 10.47 -19.79
N VAL A 285 -7.21 11.16 -18.67
CA VAL A 285 -6.27 11.31 -17.55
C VAL A 285 -5.82 9.94 -17.03
N ARG A 286 -6.76 9.01 -16.87
CA ARG A 286 -6.46 7.66 -16.37
C ARG A 286 -5.69 6.84 -17.40
N ALA A 287 -6.02 6.92 -18.68
CA ALA A 287 -5.23 6.30 -19.75
C ALA A 287 -3.78 6.78 -19.74
N ALA A 288 -3.57 8.09 -19.58
CA ALA A 288 -2.25 8.69 -19.48
C ALA A 288 -1.51 8.27 -18.22
N ARG A 289 -2.19 8.15 -17.08
CA ARG A 289 -1.62 7.62 -15.84
C ARG A 289 -1.15 6.17 -15.98
N GLY A 290 -1.87 5.37 -16.76
CA GLY A 290 -1.50 3.99 -17.10
C GLY A 290 -0.43 3.86 -18.18
N GLY A 291 -0.08 4.94 -18.89
CA GLY A 291 0.85 4.90 -20.02
C GLY A 291 0.24 4.34 -21.31
N SER A 292 -1.09 4.20 -21.36
CA SER A 292 -1.81 3.50 -22.43
C SER A 292 -1.99 4.39 -23.67
N LEU A 293 -0.92 4.56 -24.44
CA LEU A 293 -0.91 5.41 -25.64
C LEU A 293 -1.95 4.97 -26.69
N ASP A 294 -2.13 3.67 -26.91
CA ASP A 294 -3.09 3.16 -27.91
C ASP A 294 -4.54 3.45 -27.51
N VAL A 295 -4.83 3.37 -26.22
CA VAL A 295 -6.15 3.77 -25.67
C VAL A 295 -6.37 5.26 -25.89
N LEU A 296 -5.38 6.12 -25.60
CA LEU A 296 -5.49 7.56 -25.83
C LEU A 296 -5.74 7.90 -27.31
N LYS A 297 -4.99 7.27 -28.22
CA LYS A 297 -5.20 7.42 -29.67
C LYS A 297 -6.62 7.02 -30.06
N TRP A 298 -7.10 5.87 -29.56
CA TRP A 298 -8.44 5.40 -29.85
C TRP A 298 -9.52 6.35 -29.31
N LEU A 299 -9.40 6.81 -28.05
CA LEU A 299 -10.33 7.75 -27.41
C LEU A 299 -10.44 9.07 -28.18
N ARG A 300 -9.32 9.56 -28.71
CA ARG A 300 -9.27 10.79 -29.52
C ARG A 300 -9.81 10.62 -30.93
N ALA A 301 -9.85 9.41 -31.45
CA ALA A 301 -10.42 9.10 -32.76
C ALA A 301 -11.96 8.93 -32.75
N GLN A 302 -12.60 8.93 -31.58
CA GLN A 302 -14.04 8.77 -31.43
C GLN A 302 -14.84 10.00 -31.90
N GLN A 303 -16.14 9.81 -32.15
CA GLN A 303 -17.07 10.89 -32.50
C GLN A 303 -18.30 10.90 -31.57
N PRO A 304 -18.49 11.96 -30.74
CA PRO A 304 -17.51 13.00 -30.43
C PRO A 304 -16.27 12.42 -29.73
N PRO A 305 -15.10 13.04 -29.87
CA PRO A 305 -13.89 12.55 -29.23
C PRO A 305 -14.02 12.65 -27.72
N CYS A 306 -13.40 11.72 -26.99
CA CYS A 306 -13.36 11.83 -25.54
C CYS A 306 -12.69 13.16 -25.14
N PRO A 307 -13.30 13.96 -24.24
CA PRO A 307 -12.65 15.16 -23.74
C PRO A 307 -11.36 14.77 -23.00
N TRP A 308 -10.42 15.71 -22.95
CA TRP A 308 -9.18 15.56 -22.20
C TRP A 308 -8.80 16.91 -21.61
N SER A 309 -8.05 16.90 -20.51
CA SER A 309 -7.64 18.10 -19.79
C SER A 309 -6.11 18.17 -19.68
N ALA A 310 -5.60 19.32 -19.22
CA ALA A 310 -4.17 19.49 -18.92
C ALA A 310 -3.65 18.44 -17.91
N GLY A 311 -4.52 17.91 -17.05
CA GLY A 311 -4.20 16.82 -16.13
C GLY A 311 -3.67 15.57 -16.82
N THR A 312 -4.01 15.33 -18.09
CA THR A 312 -3.52 14.19 -18.89
C THR A 312 -1.99 14.18 -18.97
N CYS A 313 -1.37 15.34 -19.17
CA CYS A 313 0.08 15.43 -19.25
C CYS A 313 0.76 15.38 -17.90
N LEU A 314 0.16 16.03 -16.88
CA LEU A 314 0.72 16.02 -15.53
C LEU A 314 0.85 14.59 -15.02
N VAL A 315 -0.18 13.76 -15.18
CA VAL A 315 -0.13 12.36 -14.74
C VAL A 315 0.73 11.47 -15.63
N ALA A 316 0.86 11.78 -16.93
CA ALA A 316 1.81 11.09 -17.81
C ALA A 316 3.26 11.39 -17.40
N ALA A 317 3.56 12.65 -17.05
CA ALA A 317 4.85 13.07 -16.55
C ALA A 317 5.16 12.42 -15.20
N GLN A 318 4.19 12.43 -14.27
CA GLN A 318 4.31 11.77 -12.98
C GLN A 318 4.51 10.25 -13.07
N GLY A 319 3.93 9.60 -14.09
CA GLY A 319 4.08 8.16 -14.33
C GLY A 319 5.25 7.79 -15.24
N GLY A 320 6.01 8.76 -15.75
CA GLY A 320 7.18 8.50 -16.59
C GLY A 320 6.88 8.14 -18.04
N HIS A 321 5.65 8.39 -18.50
CA HIS A 321 5.13 7.95 -19.79
C HIS A 321 5.54 8.91 -20.92
N LEU A 322 6.83 8.91 -21.25
CA LEU A 322 7.44 9.82 -22.23
C LEU A 322 6.75 9.80 -23.61
N GLU A 323 6.42 8.62 -24.12
CA GLU A 323 5.78 8.48 -25.43
C GLU A 323 4.35 9.05 -25.45
N VAL A 324 3.64 8.99 -24.32
CA VAL A 324 2.34 9.65 -24.15
C VAL A 324 2.51 11.17 -24.21
N LEU A 325 3.54 11.74 -23.57
CA LEU A 325 3.81 13.18 -23.60
C LEU A 325 4.18 13.67 -25.00
N LYS A 326 5.09 12.96 -25.69
CA LYS A 326 5.47 13.26 -27.09
C LYS A 326 4.24 13.26 -28.00
N TRP A 327 3.41 12.23 -27.88
CA TRP A 327 2.18 12.14 -28.67
C TRP A 327 1.19 13.24 -28.30
N ALA A 328 0.93 13.51 -27.01
CA ALA A 328 0.01 14.55 -26.57
C ALA A 328 0.44 15.95 -27.05
N ARG A 329 1.75 16.22 -27.08
CA ARG A 329 2.33 17.46 -27.61
C ARG A 329 2.09 17.63 -29.12
N SER A 330 2.00 16.54 -29.88
CA SER A 330 1.75 16.55 -31.33
C SER A 330 0.29 16.85 -31.74
N GLN A 331 -0.64 16.92 -30.79
CA GLN A 331 -2.07 17.11 -31.07
C GLN A 331 -2.47 18.59 -31.17
N ASN A 332 -3.58 18.87 -31.89
CA ASN A 332 -4.09 20.24 -32.16
C ASN A 332 -4.43 21.07 -30.91
N LEU A 333 -4.64 20.43 -29.75
CA LEU A 333 -4.75 21.10 -28.44
C LEU A 333 -3.52 20.70 -27.62
N PRO A 334 -2.36 21.34 -27.86
CA PRO A 334 -1.12 20.88 -27.31
C PRO A 334 -1.18 20.89 -25.79
N CYS A 335 -0.69 19.81 -25.22
CA CYS A 335 -0.31 19.74 -23.82
C CYS A 335 0.42 21.01 -23.37
N ARG A 336 -0.12 21.71 -22.35
CA ARG A 336 0.59 22.84 -21.73
C ARG A 336 1.66 22.26 -20.81
N LEU A 337 2.91 22.39 -21.23
CA LEU A 337 4.07 22.05 -20.42
C LEU A 337 4.42 23.28 -19.57
N ASP A 338 4.39 23.10 -18.26
CA ASP A 338 4.63 24.13 -17.27
C ASP A 338 5.48 23.61 -16.10
N GLU A 339 5.74 24.47 -15.12
CA GLU A 339 6.52 24.15 -13.92
C GLU A 339 5.96 22.95 -13.15
N VAL A 340 4.63 22.81 -13.14
CA VAL A 340 3.92 21.69 -12.47
C VAL A 340 4.20 20.38 -13.20
N THR A 341 4.37 20.42 -14.52
CA THR A 341 4.74 19.24 -15.32
C THR A 341 6.14 18.74 -14.96
N CYS A 342 7.12 19.65 -14.83
CA CYS A 342 8.46 19.31 -14.35
C CYS A 342 8.42 18.76 -12.92
N ALA A 343 7.70 19.43 -12.00
CA ALA A 343 7.56 18.98 -10.62
C ALA A 343 6.93 17.58 -10.52
N SER A 344 5.93 17.30 -11.36
CA SER A 344 5.28 15.99 -11.44
C SER A 344 6.26 14.89 -11.89
N ALA A 345 7.05 15.14 -12.95
CA ALA A 345 8.07 14.19 -13.40
C ALA A 345 9.16 13.96 -12.33
N ALA A 346 9.50 15.02 -11.59
CA ALA A 346 10.46 14.96 -10.50
C ALA A 346 9.95 14.14 -9.31
N ALA A 347 8.67 14.30 -8.91
CA ALA A 347 8.02 13.47 -7.90
C ALA A 347 8.09 11.97 -8.25
N GLY A 348 7.80 11.64 -9.52
CA GLY A 348 7.87 10.26 -10.03
C GLY A 348 9.29 9.70 -10.14
N GLY A 349 10.32 10.56 -10.10
CA GLY A 349 11.70 10.14 -10.29
C GLY A 349 12.08 9.91 -11.76
N HIS A 350 11.30 10.42 -12.70
CA HIS A 350 11.44 10.11 -14.12
C HIS A 350 12.41 11.06 -14.83
N LEU A 351 13.70 10.82 -14.62
CA LEU A 351 14.79 11.64 -15.16
C LEU A 351 14.73 11.82 -16.69
N GLU A 352 14.42 10.77 -17.44
CA GLU A 352 14.35 10.85 -18.91
C GLU A 352 13.19 11.74 -19.40
N VAL A 353 12.08 11.77 -18.66
CA VAL A 353 10.99 12.72 -18.93
C VAL A 353 11.45 14.15 -18.66
N LEU A 354 12.14 14.40 -17.55
CA LEU A 354 12.69 15.73 -17.23
C LEU A 354 13.70 16.21 -18.27
N LYS A 355 14.62 15.34 -18.72
CA LYS A 355 15.55 15.66 -19.81
C LYS A 355 14.81 16.05 -21.09
N TRP A 356 13.76 15.30 -21.46
CA TRP A 356 12.94 15.61 -22.62
C TRP A 356 12.15 16.92 -22.46
N LEU A 357 11.60 17.20 -21.27
CA LEU A 357 10.90 18.45 -20.98
C LEU A 357 11.84 19.66 -21.12
N ARG A 358 13.10 19.51 -20.68
CA ARG A 358 14.13 20.55 -20.80
C ARG A 358 14.69 20.72 -22.21
N SER A 359 14.58 19.70 -23.07
CA SER A 359 15.00 19.80 -24.48
C SER A 359 13.94 20.40 -25.42
N GLN A 360 12.76 20.77 -24.89
CA GLN A 360 11.73 21.46 -25.68
C GLN A 360 12.15 22.89 -26.06
N ASP A 361 11.49 23.45 -27.07
CA ASP A 361 11.66 24.84 -27.49
C ASP A 361 10.33 25.62 -27.38
N PRO A 362 10.22 26.60 -26.46
CA PRO A 362 11.18 26.92 -25.40
C PRO A 362 11.28 25.79 -24.34
N PRO A 363 12.39 25.69 -23.59
CA PRO A 363 12.55 24.70 -22.53
C PRO A 363 11.42 24.81 -21.51
N CYS A 364 10.86 23.66 -21.10
CA CYS A 364 9.80 23.66 -20.09
C CYS A 364 10.32 24.36 -18.81
N PRO A 365 9.60 25.35 -18.27
CA PRO A 365 10.01 26.02 -17.05
C PRO A 365 9.97 25.04 -15.88
N TRP A 366 10.79 25.32 -14.88
CA TRP A 366 10.85 24.61 -13.61
C TRP A 366 11.00 25.63 -12.47
N SER A 367 10.70 25.20 -11.26
CA SER A 367 10.78 26.02 -10.05
C SER A 367 11.28 25.21 -8.86
N ALA A 368 11.39 25.84 -7.68
CA ALA A 368 11.84 25.17 -6.46
C ALA A 368 11.01 23.92 -6.15
N GLY A 369 9.72 23.92 -6.53
CA GLY A 369 8.85 22.75 -6.42
C GLY A 369 9.35 21.51 -7.16
N THR A 370 10.15 21.66 -8.23
CA THR A 370 10.78 20.51 -8.91
C THR A 370 11.79 19.81 -8.00
N CYS A 371 12.61 20.57 -7.26
CA CYS A 371 13.52 20.01 -6.27
C CYS A 371 12.76 19.47 -5.05
N SER A 372 11.78 20.21 -4.54
CA SER A 372 11.03 19.80 -3.35
C SER A 372 10.24 18.50 -3.57
N GLU A 373 9.59 18.33 -4.73
CA GLU A 373 8.90 17.09 -5.09
C GLU A 373 9.86 15.90 -5.29
N ALA A 374 11.00 16.11 -5.95
CA ALA A 374 12.04 15.08 -6.05
C ALA A 374 12.55 14.67 -4.65
N ALA A 375 12.70 15.65 -3.75
CA ALA A 375 13.16 15.43 -2.39
C ALA A 375 12.14 14.63 -1.57
N LYS A 376 10.85 14.98 -1.67
CA LYS A 376 9.74 14.25 -1.05
C LYS A 376 9.68 12.78 -1.45
N GLY A 377 9.95 12.49 -2.73
CA GLY A 377 9.97 11.12 -3.27
C GLY A 377 11.31 10.39 -3.12
N GLY A 378 12.33 11.00 -2.51
CA GLY A 378 13.64 10.38 -2.31
C GLY A 378 14.45 10.23 -3.59
N ARG A 379 14.16 11.05 -4.61
CA ARG A 379 14.71 10.93 -5.98
C ARG A 379 16.08 11.61 -6.09
N LEU A 380 17.08 11.09 -5.37
CA LEU A 380 18.41 11.70 -5.29
C LEU A 380 19.07 11.94 -6.67
N GLU A 381 18.95 10.99 -7.60
CA GLU A 381 19.54 11.12 -8.93
C GLU A 381 18.88 12.22 -9.77
N VAL A 382 17.57 12.44 -9.58
CA VAL A 382 16.86 13.57 -10.21
C VAL A 382 17.36 14.90 -9.64
N LEU A 383 17.55 14.99 -8.32
CA LEU A 383 18.08 16.19 -7.68
C LEU A 383 19.52 16.51 -8.13
N LYS A 384 20.40 15.50 -8.16
CA LYS A 384 21.77 15.65 -8.67
C LYS A 384 21.77 16.19 -10.10
N TRP A 385 20.95 15.59 -10.96
CA TRP A 385 20.84 16.04 -12.34
C TRP A 385 20.28 17.47 -12.43
N ALA A 386 19.19 17.79 -11.74
CA ALA A 386 18.56 19.12 -11.77
C ALA A 386 19.52 20.24 -11.29
N ARG A 387 20.36 19.94 -10.31
CA ARG A 387 21.40 20.85 -9.79
C ARG A 387 22.63 20.97 -10.69
N SER A 388 22.87 19.99 -11.58
CA SER A 388 23.97 20.02 -12.56
C SER A 388 23.68 20.86 -13.82
N GLN A 389 22.44 21.33 -14.01
CA GLN A 389 22.05 22.09 -15.20
C GLN A 389 22.45 23.58 -15.08
N ASP A 390 22.43 24.29 -16.21
CA ASP A 390 22.74 25.73 -16.27
C ASP A 390 21.59 26.53 -16.91
N PRO A 391 20.93 27.46 -16.17
CA PRO A 391 21.06 27.67 -14.74
C PRO A 391 20.54 26.47 -13.94
N PRO A 392 21.06 26.22 -12.73
CA PRO A 392 20.64 25.07 -11.93
C PRO A 392 19.20 25.25 -11.45
N CYS A 393 18.45 24.16 -11.34
CA CYS A 393 17.07 24.22 -10.86
C CYS A 393 17.04 24.86 -9.46
N PRO A 394 16.23 25.91 -9.23
CA PRO A 394 16.16 26.54 -7.92
C PRO A 394 15.67 25.54 -6.86
N TRP A 395 15.97 25.85 -5.61
CA TRP A 395 15.50 25.10 -4.43
C TRP A 395 15.28 26.08 -3.28
N ASP A 396 14.51 25.67 -2.28
CA ASP A 396 14.16 26.47 -1.11
C ASP A 396 14.08 25.59 0.15
N GLU A 397 13.66 26.18 1.27
CA GLU A 397 13.56 25.47 2.55
C GLU A 397 12.60 24.27 2.53
N GLU A 398 11.65 24.26 1.58
CA GLU A 398 10.71 23.15 1.42
C GLU A 398 11.41 21.90 0.89
N THR A 399 12.52 22.03 0.17
CA THR A 399 13.29 20.88 -0.34
C THR A 399 13.80 20.00 0.80
N CYS A 400 14.38 20.60 1.85
CA CYS A 400 14.82 19.86 3.03
C CYS A 400 13.63 19.41 3.91
N ALA A 401 12.59 20.23 4.05
CA ALA A 401 11.42 19.90 4.85
C ALA A 401 10.69 18.67 4.29
N TRP A 402 10.51 18.60 2.97
CA TRP A 402 9.82 17.49 2.34
C TRP A 402 10.69 16.24 2.22
N ALA A 403 12.02 16.37 2.13
CA ALA A 403 12.92 15.23 2.30
C ALA A 403 12.77 14.60 3.69
N ALA A 404 12.64 15.42 4.74
CA ALA A 404 12.41 14.96 6.10
C ALA A 404 11.02 14.33 6.26
N GLU A 405 9.98 14.95 5.70
CA GLU A 405 8.61 14.39 5.66
C GLU A 405 8.56 13.05 4.91
N GLY A 406 9.34 12.88 3.85
CA GLY A 406 9.44 11.63 3.07
C GLY A 406 10.35 10.57 3.67
N GLY A 407 11.09 10.86 4.75
CA GLY A 407 11.99 9.90 5.38
C GLY A 407 13.32 9.70 4.63
N HIS A 408 13.80 10.70 3.88
CA HIS A 408 14.92 10.57 2.95
C HIS A 408 16.18 11.30 3.42
N LEU A 409 16.86 10.75 4.44
CA LEU A 409 18.06 11.33 5.04
C LEU A 409 19.20 11.60 4.03
N GLU A 410 19.46 10.69 3.09
CA GLU A 410 20.53 10.85 2.09
C GLU A 410 20.28 12.03 1.15
N VAL A 411 19.01 12.34 0.86
CA VAL A 411 18.65 13.55 0.12
C VAL A 411 18.97 14.81 0.92
N MET A 412 18.69 14.82 2.23
CA MET A 412 19.02 15.95 3.10
C MET A 412 20.53 16.18 3.18
N LYS A 413 21.31 15.10 3.38
CA LYS A 413 22.79 15.17 3.39
C LYS A 413 23.31 15.73 2.07
N PHE A 414 22.80 15.26 0.93
CA PHE A 414 23.17 15.78 -0.37
C PHE A 414 22.85 17.27 -0.51
N ALA A 415 21.62 17.68 -0.17
CA ALA A 415 21.17 19.07 -0.28
C ALA A 415 21.98 20.03 0.62
N ARG A 416 22.37 19.57 1.82
CA ARG A 416 23.21 20.32 2.76
C ARG A 416 24.69 20.32 2.40
N GLY A 417 25.16 19.35 1.61
CA GLY A 417 26.55 19.27 1.15
C GLY A 417 26.86 20.00 -0.16
N GLN A 418 25.89 20.69 -0.79
CA GLN A 418 26.15 21.52 -1.97
C GLN A 418 26.69 22.91 -1.59
N ASP A 419 27.26 23.62 -2.56
CA ASP A 419 27.70 25.01 -2.43
C ASP A 419 26.98 25.92 -3.46
N PRO A 420 26.15 26.90 -3.02
CA PRO A 420 25.70 27.10 -1.64
C PRO A 420 24.75 25.97 -1.20
N PRO A 421 24.69 25.65 0.12
CA PRO A 421 23.84 24.58 0.60
C PRO A 421 22.36 24.97 0.52
N CYS A 422 21.48 23.98 0.42
CA CYS A 422 20.04 24.23 0.43
C CYS A 422 19.64 24.95 1.73
N PRO A 423 18.88 26.06 1.66
CA PRO A 423 18.29 26.66 2.85
C PRO A 423 17.35 25.64 3.50
N TRP A 424 17.20 25.73 4.81
CA TRP A 424 16.33 24.81 5.54
C TRP A 424 15.87 25.42 6.86
N SER A 425 14.66 25.04 7.27
CA SER A 425 14.15 25.30 8.61
C SER A 425 14.21 24.02 9.41
N ARG A 426 15.10 23.96 10.41
CA ARG A 426 15.24 22.81 11.32
C ARG A 426 13.90 22.44 11.97
N ARG A 427 13.11 23.45 12.38
CA ARG A 427 11.76 23.26 12.92
C ARG A 427 10.83 22.55 11.93
N LYS A 428 10.72 23.05 10.69
CA LYS A 428 9.88 22.41 9.66
C LYS A 428 10.34 20.98 9.34
N CYS A 429 11.65 20.76 9.24
CA CYS A 429 12.21 19.43 8.98
C CYS A 429 11.88 18.45 10.13
N ARG A 430 12.01 18.90 11.38
CA ARG A 430 11.67 18.11 12.57
C ARG A 430 10.18 17.78 12.60
N GLU A 431 9.32 18.75 12.34
CA GLU A 431 7.85 18.55 12.29
C GLU A 431 7.49 17.52 11.21
N GLY A 432 8.03 17.67 10.00
CA GLY A 432 7.83 16.71 8.90
C GLY A 432 8.27 15.30 9.24
N ALA A 433 9.49 15.14 9.81
CA ALA A 433 9.99 13.84 10.24
C ALA A 433 9.15 13.23 11.38
N SER A 434 8.69 14.06 12.32
CA SER A 434 7.88 13.62 13.48
C SER A 434 6.51 13.10 13.05
N LEU A 435 5.87 13.74 12.07
CA LEU A 435 4.54 13.33 11.56
C LEU A 435 4.52 11.87 11.09
N ASN A 436 5.63 11.40 10.50
CA ASN A 436 5.75 10.05 9.96
C ASN A 436 6.66 9.13 10.82
N GLY A 437 7.11 9.59 11.98
CA GLY A 437 7.89 8.79 12.94
C GLY A 437 9.34 8.50 12.54
N TYR A 438 9.98 9.37 11.76
CA TYR A 438 11.36 9.18 11.27
C TYR A 438 12.43 9.67 12.27
N GLN A 439 12.61 8.93 13.37
CA GLN A 439 13.54 9.30 14.46
C GLN A 439 14.98 9.52 14.00
N HIS A 440 15.50 8.65 13.12
CA HIS A 440 16.86 8.77 12.58
C HIS A 440 17.13 10.10 11.85
N ILE A 441 16.09 10.76 11.30
CA ILE A 441 16.22 12.09 10.70
C ILE A 441 16.24 13.16 11.78
N ILE A 442 15.39 13.03 12.80
CA ILE A 442 15.36 13.94 13.95
C ILE A 442 16.73 13.94 14.64
N ASP A 443 17.30 12.77 14.91
CA ASP A 443 18.61 12.62 15.55
C ASP A 443 19.72 13.28 14.71
N TRP A 444 19.65 13.15 13.38
CA TRP A 444 20.60 13.81 12.48
C TRP A 444 20.44 15.33 12.48
N ILE A 445 19.20 15.85 12.50
CA ILE A 445 18.93 17.28 12.63
C ILE A 445 19.51 17.84 13.95
N ASP A 446 19.38 17.09 15.04
CA ASP A 446 19.89 17.45 16.38
C ASP A 446 21.42 17.45 16.43
N GLN A 447 22.07 16.48 15.78
CA GLN A 447 23.54 16.46 15.65
C GLN A 447 24.06 17.72 14.95
N GLN A 448 23.38 18.16 13.89
CA GLN A 448 23.73 19.39 13.14
C GLN A 448 23.46 20.68 13.93
N GLU A 449 22.71 20.63 15.05
CA GLU A 449 22.52 21.75 15.98
C GLU A 449 23.66 21.81 17.00
N ALA A 450 24.01 20.66 17.58
CA ALA A 450 25.13 20.53 18.50
C ALA A 450 26.46 20.97 17.86
N GLU A 451 26.73 20.55 16.61
CA GLU A 451 27.93 20.94 15.86
C GLU A 451 28.00 22.45 15.59
N SER A 452 26.86 23.08 15.24
CA SER A 452 26.83 24.53 15.02
C SER A 452 26.98 25.36 16.29
N ASP A 453 26.43 24.88 17.42
CA ASP A 453 26.57 25.54 18.72
C ASP A 453 28.00 25.40 19.29
N THR A 454 28.70 24.29 18.98
CA THR A 454 30.12 24.10 19.35
C THR A 454 31.04 24.97 18.51
N GLU A 455 30.87 25.04 17.18
CA GLU A 455 31.68 25.91 16.32
C GLU A 455 31.52 27.39 16.69
N TYR A 456 30.29 27.81 17.04
CA TYR A 456 30.04 29.18 17.50
C TYR A 456 30.76 29.48 18.83
N ARG A 457 30.72 28.56 19.80
CA ARG A 457 31.44 28.71 21.08
C ARG A 457 32.96 28.77 20.90
N GLU A 458 33.53 27.87 20.10
CA GLU A 458 34.97 27.85 19.82
C GLU A 458 35.44 29.12 19.07
N SER A 459 34.62 29.63 18.14
CA SER A 459 34.92 30.90 17.46
C SER A 459 34.83 32.10 18.42
N SER A 460 33.85 32.14 19.33
CA SER A 460 33.70 33.23 20.31
C SER A 460 34.76 33.23 21.40
N ASP A 461 35.27 32.06 21.79
CA ASP A 461 36.34 31.95 22.78
C ASP A 461 37.70 32.37 22.19
N SER A 462 37.93 32.12 20.89
CA SER A 462 39.17 32.52 20.19
C SER A 462 39.34 34.02 19.97
N ASP A 463 38.25 34.80 20.03
CA ASP A 463 38.26 36.27 19.95
C ASP A 463 38.43 36.94 21.33
N SER A 464 38.34 36.18 22.44
CA SER A 464 38.50 36.71 23.80
C SER A 464 39.95 36.77 24.31
N ASP A 465 40.90 36.15 23.59
CA ASP A 465 42.32 36.03 23.99
C ASP A 465 43.26 37.04 23.29
N ARG A 466 42.70 38.07 22.63
CA ARG A 466 43.47 39.18 22.05
C ARG A 466 43.07 40.54 22.62
N SER A 467 43.49 40.83 23.85
CA SER A 467 44.18 42.08 24.24
C SER A 467 44.05 42.33 25.75
N TYR A 468 45.19 42.33 26.46
CA TYR A 468 45.66 43.45 27.29
C TYR A 468 46.98 43.04 27.97
N ASP A 469 48.10 43.23 27.27
CA ASP A 469 49.41 43.36 27.92
C ASP A 469 49.89 44.79 27.65
N SER A 470 49.68 45.66 28.63
CA SER A 470 50.24 47.01 28.68
C SER A 470 51.21 47.05 29.84
N SER A 471 52.48 46.79 29.53
CA SER A 471 53.60 47.09 30.42
C SER A 471 54.52 48.12 29.74
N GLY A 472 54.54 49.31 30.37
CA GLY A 472 55.57 50.36 30.42
C GLY A 472 56.46 50.69 29.22
N ASP A 473 56.51 51.98 28.88
CA ASP A 473 57.82 52.64 28.79
C ASP A 473 57.75 54.15 29.11
N GLU A 474 58.63 54.57 30.01
CA GLU A 474 58.95 55.96 30.33
C GLU A 474 59.91 56.53 29.27
N SER A 475 59.73 57.77 28.82
CA SER A 475 60.77 58.82 28.83
C SER A 475 60.42 60.07 27.99
N PHE A 476 60.72 61.22 28.62
CA PHE A 476 60.72 62.62 28.18
C PHE A 476 59.41 63.42 28.13
#